data_AF-A0A0K9HAE8-F1
#
_entry.id   AF-A0A0K9HAE8-F1
#
_cell.length_a   1.000
_cell.length_b   1.000
_cell.length_c   1.000
_cell.angle_alpha   90.00
_cell.angle_beta   90.00
_cell.angle_gamma   90.00
#
_symmetry.space_group_name_H-M   'P 1'
#
loop_
_entity.id
_entity.type
_entity.pdbx_description
1 polymer ?
#
loop_
_entity_poly.entity_id
_entity_poly.type
_entity_poly.pdbx_seq_one_letter_code
_entity_poly.pdbx_strand_id
1 'polypeptide(L)'
;MKKRLAVMLTFLLSLACLPVYSPQAAVNGPGSYTVKVDTQLNVREKPNQKAKVIGTLKKGTRVYVYSTEPGGWAKIKYNNRAGYIASAYLVPIANATGTFKKEAIVLASPTLSVRATPSQQAKVMGKLKRGTTTAVYATDTEGWSEIRYNGKKAYVTTAHLKFKSRLTLKEAEQLILNSEPSPDKEIKMSYYEGERDVYRAKVGFKGTPYGYYFLIVDPDNGAMKTD
;
A
#
# COMPACT_ATOMS: atom_id res chain seq x y z
N MET A 1 20.29 54.30 -59.16
CA MET A 1 19.30 53.78 -58.19
C MET A 1 19.75 52.40 -57.70
N LYS A 2 20.20 52.29 -56.45
CA LYS A 2 20.64 51.04 -55.82
C LYS A 2 19.52 50.52 -54.93
N LYS A 3 19.05 49.27 -55.09
CA LYS A 3 18.41 48.50 -54.01
C LYS A 3 18.87 47.05 -54.10
N ARG A 4 19.42 46.57 -52.98
CA ARG A 4 19.98 45.23 -52.71
C ARG A 4 18.90 44.35 -52.06
N LEU A 5 19.12 43.03 -52.14
CA LEU A 5 18.78 42.00 -51.12
C LEU A 5 17.27 41.74 -50.88
N ALA A 6 16.79 40.54 -50.52
CA ALA A 6 17.44 39.40 -49.90
C ALA A 6 16.67 38.10 -50.19
N VAL A 7 17.43 37.00 -50.29
CA VAL A 7 16.95 35.62 -50.23
C VAL A 7 16.60 35.31 -48.77
N MET A 8 15.33 34.98 -48.46
CA MET A 8 14.94 34.46 -47.15
C MET A 8 14.91 32.94 -47.19
N LEU A 9 15.91 32.33 -46.56
CA LEU A 9 16.00 30.92 -46.21
C LEU A 9 15.13 30.70 -44.96
N THR A 10 13.92 30.18 -45.12
CA THR A 10 13.04 29.83 -43.99
C THR A 10 13.47 28.48 -43.41
N PHE A 11 14.12 28.54 -42.25
CA PHE A 11 14.48 27.40 -41.41
C PHE A 11 13.21 26.92 -40.69
N LEU A 12 12.62 25.82 -41.17
CA LEU A 12 11.45 25.19 -40.56
C LEU A 12 11.89 24.46 -39.28
N LEU A 13 11.80 25.14 -38.14
CA LEU A 13 12.08 24.59 -36.82
C LEU A 13 11.00 23.54 -36.48
N SER A 14 11.26 22.28 -36.81
CA SER A 14 10.40 21.16 -36.43
C SER A 14 10.42 20.99 -34.92
N LEU A 15 9.42 21.57 -34.25
CA LEU A 15 9.13 21.33 -32.85
C LEU A 15 8.74 19.86 -32.71
N ALA A 16 9.70 19.02 -32.31
CA ALA A 16 9.40 17.67 -31.87
C ALA A 16 8.48 17.79 -30.66
N CYS A 17 7.20 17.46 -30.85
CA CYS A 17 6.25 17.30 -29.77
C CYS A 17 6.68 16.06 -28.98
N LEU A 18 7.60 16.26 -28.04
CA LEU A 18 7.94 15.23 -27.08
C LEU A 18 6.66 14.88 -26.32
N PRO A 19 6.33 13.59 -26.16
CA PRO A 19 5.22 13.21 -25.30
C PRO A 19 5.50 13.81 -23.92
N VAL A 20 4.65 14.74 -23.51
CA VAL A 20 4.66 15.26 -22.15
C VAL A 20 4.35 14.06 -21.26
N TYR A 21 5.38 13.48 -20.66
CA TYR A 21 5.23 12.47 -19.64
C TYR A 21 4.59 13.16 -18.44
N SER A 22 3.26 13.11 -18.37
CA SER A 22 2.51 13.60 -17.23
C SER A 22 2.93 12.76 -16.03
N PRO A 23 3.57 13.32 -14.99
CA PRO A 23 3.78 12.57 -13.77
C PRO A 23 2.42 12.10 -13.26
N GLN A 24 2.25 10.78 -13.16
CA GLN A 24 1.15 10.13 -12.44
C GLN A 24 0.93 10.90 -11.14
N ALA A 25 -0.32 11.35 -10.91
CA ALA A 25 -0.66 12.26 -9.82
C ALA A 25 0.02 11.85 -8.49
N ALA A 26 0.79 12.79 -7.92
CA ALA A 26 1.37 12.62 -6.61
C ALA A 26 0.26 12.42 -5.57
N VAL A 27 0.53 11.62 -4.53
CA VAL A 27 -0.43 11.39 -3.45
C VAL A 27 -0.95 12.68 -2.82
N ASN A 28 -2.26 12.74 -2.57
CA ASN A 28 -2.98 13.94 -2.11
C ASN A 28 -2.93 14.12 -0.58
N GLY A 29 -1.78 13.85 0.05
CA GLY A 29 -1.58 14.01 1.49
C GLY A 29 -1.74 12.73 2.31
N PRO A 30 -1.88 12.84 3.64
CA PRO A 30 -1.85 11.68 4.53
C PRO A 30 -3.03 10.72 4.31
N GLY A 31 -2.79 9.42 4.42
CA GLY A 31 -3.83 8.43 4.21
C GLY A 31 -3.29 7.04 3.92
N SER A 32 -4.21 6.11 3.68
CA SER A 32 -3.89 4.73 3.28
C SER A 32 -3.72 4.66 1.77
N TYR A 33 -2.59 4.11 1.34
CA TYR A 33 -2.23 3.96 -0.07
C TYR A 33 -1.77 2.54 -0.34
N THR A 34 -1.87 2.16 -1.61
CA THR A 34 -1.38 0.91 -2.18
C THR A 34 -0.21 1.23 -3.09
N VAL A 35 0.91 0.52 -2.93
CA VAL A 35 2.06 0.64 -3.84
C VAL A 35 1.71 0.17 -5.26
N LYS A 36 2.20 0.81 -6.30
CA LYS A 36 1.99 0.43 -7.71
C LYS A 36 3.33 0.57 -8.45
N VAL A 37 4.11 -0.51 -8.42
CA VAL A 37 5.38 -0.71 -9.13
C VAL A 37 5.35 -2.02 -9.88
N ASP A 38 6.22 -2.27 -10.85
CA ASP A 38 6.23 -3.57 -11.54
C ASP A 38 7.03 -4.62 -10.81
N THR A 39 8.10 -4.24 -10.11
CA THR A 39 8.97 -5.15 -9.37
C THR A 39 8.98 -4.82 -7.88
N GLN A 40 9.73 -3.79 -7.47
CA GLN A 40 9.87 -3.37 -6.08
C GLN A 40 10.03 -1.85 -6.00
N LEU A 41 9.50 -1.26 -4.92
CA LEU A 41 9.66 0.13 -4.55
C LEU A 41 10.67 0.25 -3.42
N ASN A 42 11.78 0.93 -3.67
CA ASN A 42 12.79 1.15 -2.64
C ASN A 42 12.26 2.07 -1.53
N VAL A 43 12.36 1.60 -0.29
CA VAL A 43 12.23 2.44 0.90
C VAL A 43 13.59 3.03 1.19
N ARG A 44 13.67 4.36 1.24
CA ARG A 44 14.91 5.09 1.47
C ARG A 44 14.92 5.79 2.81
N GLU A 45 16.12 6.02 3.34
CA GLU A 45 16.31 6.70 4.62
C GLU A 45 16.02 8.21 4.56
N LYS A 46 16.10 8.83 3.37
CA LYS A 46 15.83 10.25 3.12
C LYS A 46 15.05 10.43 1.81
N PRO A 47 14.30 11.53 1.62
CA PRO A 47 13.48 11.77 0.42
C PRO A 47 14.32 12.23 -0.78
N ASN A 48 15.27 11.40 -1.22
CA ASN A 48 16.04 11.64 -2.44
C ASN A 48 16.56 10.33 -3.05
N GLN A 49 16.88 10.36 -4.35
CA GLN A 49 17.26 9.18 -5.12
C GLN A 49 18.62 8.59 -4.72
N LYS A 50 19.50 9.37 -4.07
CA LYS A 50 20.84 8.95 -3.65
C LYS A 50 20.87 8.41 -2.22
N ALA A 51 19.78 8.50 -1.47
CA ALA A 51 19.70 8.04 -0.10
C ALA A 51 19.79 6.51 -0.02
N LYS A 52 20.37 6.01 1.08
CA LYS A 52 20.48 4.58 1.38
C LYS A 52 19.11 3.90 1.30
N VAL A 53 19.06 2.78 0.58
CA VAL A 53 17.89 1.89 0.56
C VAL A 53 17.90 1.08 1.86
N ILE A 54 16.83 1.20 2.65
CA ILE A 54 16.68 0.54 3.96
C ILE A 54 15.69 -0.63 3.91
N GLY A 55 15.13 -0.88 2.73
CA GLY A 55 14.23 -1.98 2.47
C GLY A 55 13.51 -1.77 1.15
N THR A 56 12.63 -2.69 0.81
CA THR A 56 11.77 -2.57 -0.35
C THR A 56 10.33 -2.89 0.04
N LEU A 57 9.41 -2.15 -0.55
CA LEU A 57 8.02 -2.53 -0.60
C LEU A 57 7.83 -3.22 -1.93
N LYS A 58 7.14 -4.35 -1.90
CA LYS A 58 6.71 -4.91 -3.16
C LYS A 58 5.54 -4.08 -3.67
N LYS A 59 5.00 -4.44 -4.84
CA LYS A 59 3.79 -3.79 -5.34
C LYS A 59 2.70 -3.93 -4.25
N GLY A 60 1.66 -3.11 -4.35
CA GLY A 60 0.47 -2.90 -3.51
C GLY A 60 0.48 -3.20 -1.99
N THR A 61 1.64 -3.40 -1.38
CA THR A 61 1.84 -3.24 0.04
C THR A 61 1.04 -2.02 0.49
N ARG A 62 0.10 -2.27 1.41
CA ARG A 62 -0.71 -1.21 1.97
C ARG A 62 0.15 -0.46 2.96
N VAL A 63 0.30 0.83 2.72
CA VAL A 63 1.07 1.73 3.57
C VAL A 63 0.22 2.89 3.98
N TYR A 64 0.49 3.41 5.17
CA TYR A 64 -0.01 4.71 5.57
C TYR A 64 1.05 5.76 5.25
N VAL A 65 0.70 6.72 4.40
CA VAL A 65 1.50 7.92 4.14
C VAL A 65 1.21 8.93 5.25
N TYR A 66 2.23 9.33 5.98
CA TYR A 66 2.13 10.32 7.05
C TYR A 66 2.27 11.75 6.55
N SER A 67 3.09 11.95 5.52
CA SER A 67 3.29 13.24 4.86
C SER A 67 3.81 13.04 3.43
N THR A 68 3.60 14.06 2.60
CA THR A 68 4.25 14.19 1.30
C THR A 68 5.39 15.18 1.41
N GLU A 69 6.52 14.86 0.81
CA GLU A 69 7.74 15.67 0.82
C GLU A 69 8.02 16.20 -0.61
N PRO A 70 8.76 17.31 -0.73
CA PRO A 70 9.13 17.88 -2.02
C PRO A 70 9.83 16.87 -2.94
N GLY A 71 9.66 17.02 -4.26
CA GLY A 71 10.30 16.13 -5.23
C GLY A 71 9.61 14.76 -5.38
N GLY A 72 8.34 14.64 -4.98
CA GLY A 72 7.55 13.44 -5.21
C GLY A 72 7.89 12.30 -4.25
N TRP A 73 8.14 12.61 -2.99
CA TRP A 73 8.38 11.61 -1.95
C TRP A 73 7.21 11.54 -0.97
N ALA A 74 6.97 10.36 -0.44
CA ALA A 74 5.98 10.10 0.60
C ALA A 74 6.69 9.48 1.80
N LYS A 75 6.41 10.03 2.98
CA LYS A 75 6.93 9.54 4.24
C LYS A 75 6.03 8.45 4.80
N ILE A 76 6.61 7.31 5.09
CA ILE A 76 5.95 6.15 5.70
C ILE A 76 6.67 5.75 6.99
N LYS A 77 6.01 4.89 7.77
CA LYS A 77 6.68 4.10 8.81
C LYS A 77 7.06 2.76 8.21
N TYR A 78 8.31 2.35 8.41
CA TYR A 78 8.85 1.09 7.93
C TYR A 78 9.80 0.52 8.99
N ASN A 79 9.56 -0.71 9.45
CA ASN A 79 10.37 -1.36 10.48
C ASN A 79 10.59 -0.46 11.72
N ASN A 80 9.51 0.15 12.22
CA ASN A 80 9.52 1.06 13.37
C ASN A 80 10.29 2.39 13.22
N ARG A 81 10.79 2.72 12.02
CA ARG A 81 11.48 3.99 11.73
C ARG A 81 10.84 4.72 10.54
N ALA A 82 11.22 5.97 10.33
CA ALA A 82 10.81 6.71 9.15
C ALA A 82 11.48 6.15 7.89
N GLY A 83 10.70 6.03 6.82
CA GLY A 83 11.16 5.68 5.48
C GLY A 83 10.49 6.57 4.43
N TYR A 84 11.12 6.70 3.27
CA TYR A 84 10.66 7.54 2.18
C TYR A 84 10.56 6.73 0.90
N ILE A 85 9.43 6.84 0.23
CA ILE A 85 9.13 6.15 -1.02
C ILE A 85 8.66 7.17 -2.07
N ALA A 86 8.87 6.89 -3.35
CA ALA A 86 8.41 7.80 -4.39
C ALA A 86 6.87 7.77 -4.50
N SER A 87 6.24 8.93 -4.37
CA SER A 87 4.77 9.08 -4.31
C SER A 87 4.08 8.75 -5.64
N ALA A 88 4.79 8.84 -6.76
CA ALA A 88 4.28 8.48 -8.08
C ALA A 88 3.84 7.00 -8.17
N TYR A 89 4.36 6.15 -7.28
CA TYR A 89 4.03 4.73 -7.21
C TYR A 89 2.98 4.43 -6.14
N LEU A 90 2.18 5.40 -5.72
CA LEU A 90 1.16 5.20 -4.69
C LEU A 90 -0.21 5.54 -5.23
N VAL A 91 -1.15 4.62 -5.04
CA VAL A 91 -2.56 4.81 -5.39
C VAL A 91 -3.37 4.92 -4.10
N PRO A 92 -4.21 5.96 -3.93
CA PRO A 92 -5.03 6.07 -2.75
C PRO A 92 -5.97 4.87 -2.67
N ILE A 93 -6.05 4.28 -1.48
CA ILE A 93 -7.12 3.33 -1.19
C ILE A 93 -8.37 4.19 -1.01
N ALA A 94 -9.13 4.34 -2.10
CA ALA A 94 -10.44 4.97 -2.06
C ALA A 94 -11.24 4.35 -0.92
N ASN A 95 -11.99 5.17 -0.18
CA ASN A 95 -12.87 4.72 0.90
C ASN A 95 -13.51 3.40 0.47
N ALA A 96 -13.09 2.28 1.07
CA ALA A 96 -13.42 0.97 0.56
C ALA A 96 -14.93 0.74 0.70
N THR A 97 -15.69 1.20 -0.28
CA THR A 97 -17.06 0.79 -0.54
C THR A 97 -16.97 -0.60 -1.15
N GLY A 98 -16.76 -1.62 -0.33
CA GLY A 98 -17.46 -2.88 -0.55
C GLY A 98 -16.72 -4.21 -0.53
N THR A 99 -15.39 -4.32 -0.57
CA THR A 99 -14.77 -5.66 -0.77
C THR A 99 -14.02 -6.25 0.40
N PHE A 100 -13.47 -5.46 1.33
CA PHE A 100 -12.74 -5.98 2.49
C PHE A 100 -13.40 -5.55 3.80
N LYS A 101 -14.70 -5.82 3.95
CA LYS A 101 -15.42 -5.57 5.21
C LYS A 101 -15.56 -6.89 5.96
N LYS A 102 -14.74 -7.08 6.99
CA LYS A 102 -14.80 -8.27 7.86
C LYS A 102 -15.16 -7.87 9.28
N GLU A 103 -15.97 -8.70 9.92
CA GLU A 103 -16.27 -8.53 11.34
C GLU A 103 -15.17 -9.13 12.20
N ALA A 104 -14.77 -8.40 13.23
CA ALA A 104 -13.86 -8.87 14.25
C ALA A 104 -14.35 -8.53 15.65
N ILE A 105 -14.05 -9.42 16.61
CA ILE A 105 -14.30 -9.25 18.03
C ILE A 105 -13.04 -8.72 18.69
N VAL A 106 -13.18 -7.69 19.51
CA VAL A 106 -12.07 -7.11 20.29
C VAL A 106 -11.69 -8.04 21.45
N LEU A 107 -10.42 -8.44 21.51
CA LEU A 107 -9.89 -9.31 22.56
C LEU A 107 -9.14 -8.58 23.68
N ALA A 108 -8.70 -7.33 23.45
CA ALA A 108 -7.94 -6.55 24.42
C ALA A 108 -8.71 -6.36 25.74
N SER A 109 -8.01 -6.47 26.87
CA SER A 109 -8.55 -6.25 28.21
C SER A 109 -7.86 -5.06 28.89
N PRO A 110 -8.60 -4.10 29.49
CA PRO A 110 -10.06 -4.00 29.49
C PRO A 110 -10.63 -3.41 28.18
N THR A 111 -9.81 -2.67 27.42
CA THR A 111 -10.25 -1.95 26.21
C THR A 111 -9.14 -1.85 25.16
N LEU A 112 -9.53 -1.75 23.89
CA LEU A 112 -8.67 -1.46 22.74
C LEU A 112 -8.74 0.03 22.36
N SER A 113 -7.62 0.72 22.34
CA SER A 113 -7.56 2.13 21.93
C SER A 113 -7.82 2.30 20.43
N VAL A 114 -8.74 3.21 20.09
CA VAL A 114 -9.04 3.65 18.73
C VAL A 114 -8.26 4.92 18.45
N ARG A 115 -7.50 4.96 17.35
CA ARG A 115 -6.55 6.03 17.04
C ARG A 115 -6.83 6.70 15.70
N ALA A 116 -6.40 7.95 15.56
CA ALA A 116 -6.61 8.73 14.34
C ALA A 116 -5.73 8.28 13.16
N THR A 117 -4.53 7.76 13.43
CA THR A 117 -3.58 7.22 12.43
C THR A 117 -2.99 5.89 12.96
N PRO A 118 -2.43 5.02 12.09
CA PRO A 118 -1.86 3.74 12.49
C PRO A 118 -0.49 3.93 13.17
N SER A 119 -0.51 4.44 14.40
CA SER A 119 0.69 4.68 15.19
C SER A 119 0.39 4.65 16.68
N GLN A 120 1.30 4.11 17.50
CA GLN A 120 1.15 4.06 18.95
C GLN A 120 1.17 5.45 19.59
N GLN A 121 1.75 6.43 18.90
CA GLN A 121 1.83 7.82 19.32
C GLN A 121 0.65 8.66 18.78
N ALA A 122 -0.23 8.08 17.97
CA ALA A 122 -1.37 8.80 17.40
C ALA A 122 -2.41 9.16 18.46
N LYS A 123 -3.09 10.29 18.24
CA LYS A 123 -4.23 10.75 19.05
C LYS A 123 -5.24 9.61 19.22
N VAL A 124 -5.57 9.31 20.48
CA VAL A 124 -6.64 8.38 20.84
C VAL A 124 -7.98 9.08 20.64
N MET A 125 -8.80 8.53 19.75
CA MET A 125 -10.14 9.03 19.41
C MET A 125 -11.23 8.38 20.28
N GLY A 126 -10.93 7.23 20.87
CA GLY A 126 -11.88 6.47 21.69
C GLY A 126 -11.31 5.12 22.12
N LYS A 127 -12.18 4.27 22.65
CA LYS A 127 -11.84 2.92 23.12
C LYS A 127 -12.96 1.96 22.77
N LEU A 128 -12.62 0.74 22.35
CA LEU A 128 -13.56 -0.38 22.21
C LEU A 128 -13.42 -1.31 23.41
N LYS A 129 -14.54 -1.80 23.94
CA LYS A 129 -14.52 -2.76 25.06
C LYS A 129 -14.20 -4.16 24.54
N ARG A 130 -13.66 -5.02 25.40
CA ARG A 130 -13.54 -6.45 25.11
C ARG A 130 -14.91 -7.02 24.69
N GLY A 131 -14.92 -7.88 23.68
CA GLY A 131 -16.14 -8.48 23.15
C GLY A 131 -16.91 -7.60 22.15
N THR A 132 -16.57 -6.32 22.00
CA THR A 132 -17.18 -5.47 20.97
C THR A 132 -16.89 -6.04 19.58
N THR A 133 -17.92 -6.18 18.76
CA THR A 133 -17.78 -6.48 17.33
C THR A 133 -17.54 -5.18 16.58
N THR A 134 -16.56 -5.16 15.67
CA THR A 134 -16.29 -4.03 14.78
C THR A 134 -16.03 -4.51 13.36
N ALA A 135 -16.34 -3.66 12.38
CA ALA A 135 -16.03 -3.90 10.98
C ALA A 135 -14.62 -3.36 10.67
N VAL A 136 -13.77 -4.24 10.15
CA VAL A 136 -12.44 -3.94 9.64
C VAL A 136 -12.50 -3.78 8.13
N TYR A 137 -11.90 -2.71 7.62
CA TYR A 137 -11.92 -2.31 6.20
C TYR A 137 -10.59 -2.53 5.48
N ALA A 138 -9.50 -2.56 6.24
CA ALA A 138 -8.16 -2.84 5.74
C ALA A 138 -7.26 -3.21 6.90
N THR A 139 -6.18 -3.92 6.61
CA THR A 139 -5.04 -4.12 7.51
C THR A 139 -3.76 -3.71 6.78
N ASP A 140 -2.83 -3.09 7.51
CA ASP A 140 -1.51 -2.75 7.01
C ASP A 140 -0.43 -3.74 7.49
N THR A 141 0.76 -3.64 6.92
CA THR A 141 1.89 -4.51 7.27
C THR A 141 2.51 -4.18 8.63
N GLU A 142 2.16 -3.03 9.22
CA GLU A 142 2.67 -2.56 10.52
C GLU A 142 1.74 -2.99 11.68
N GLY A 143 0.74 -3.84 11.40
CA GLY A 143 -0.13 -4.43 12.42
C GLY A 143 -1.28 -3.53 12.85
N TRP A 144 -1.76 -2.66 11.97
CA TRP A 144 -2.95 -1.84 12.20
C TRP A 144 -4.11 -2.25 11.30
N SER A 145 -5.30 -2.17 11.86
CA SER A 145 -6.58 -2.34 11.16
C SER A 145 -7.30 -1.00 11.02
N GLU A 146 -7.73 -0.66 9.82
CA GLU A 146 -8.65 0.45 9.55
C GLU A 146 -10.08 0.04 9.93
N ILE A 147 -10.72 0.85 10.76
CA ILE A 147 -12.12 0.72 11.17
C ILE A 147 -12.87 2.03 10.92
N ARG A 148 -14.19 2.00 11.11
CA ARG A 148 -15.02 3.21 11.23
C ARG A 148 -15.43 3.39 12.69
N TYR A 149 -15.11 4.56 13.23
CA TYR A 149 -15.47 4.96 14.60
C TYR A 149 -16.15 6.32 14.56
N ASN A 150 -17.40 6.39 15.02
CA ASN A 150 -18.24 7.58 14.95
C ASN A 150 -18.32 8.17 13.52
N GLY A 151 -18.49 7.29 12.52
CA GLY A 151 -18.54 7.66 11.09
C GLY A 151 -17.19 8.04 10.47
N LYS A 152 -16.13 8.21 11.28
CA LYS A 152 -14.79 8.61 10.81
C LYS A 152 -13.87 7.41 10.65
N LYS A 153 -12.91 7.53 9.75
CA LYS A 153 -11.81 6.58 9.62
C LYS A 153 -10.98 6.60 10.90
N ALA A 154 -10.64 5.43 11.43
CA ALA A 154 -9.80 5.26 12.60
C ALA A 154 -9.04 3.94 12.54
N TYR A 155 -8.10 3.74 13.46
CA TYR A 155 -7.18 2.60 13.44
C TYR A 155 -7.10 1.95 14.82
N VAL A 156 -7.01 0.62 14.82
CA VAL A 156 -6.79 -0.21 16.01
C VAL A 156 -5.68 -1.21 15.72
N THR A 157 -5.06 -1.79 16.76
CA THR A 157 -4.03 -2.80 16.57
C THR A 157 -4.64 -4.15 16.20
N THR A 158 -4.17 -4.75 15.11
CA THR A 158 -4.70 -6.00 14.53
C THR A 158 -4.57 -7.17 15.49
N ALA A 159 -3.47 -7.24 16.25
CA ALA A 159 -3.19 -8.32 17.20
C ALA A 159 -4.24 -8.46 18.33
N HIS A 160 -5.08 -7.44 18.55
CA HIS A 160 -6.15 -7.46 19.54
C HIS A 160 -7.53 -7.76 18.95
N LEU A 161 -7.58 -8.24 17.71
CA LEU A 161 -8.80 -8.59 17.00
C LEU A 161 -8.84 -10.09 16.72
N LYS A 162 -10.02 -10.69 16.91
CA LYS A 162 -10.35 -12.03 16.41
C LYS A 162 -11.40 -11.91 15.33
N PHE A 163 -11.05 -12.23 14.10
CA PHE A 163 -11.99 -12.15 12.99
C PHE A 163 -13.01 -13.28 13.09
N LYS A 164 -14.29 -12.98 12.83
CA LYS A 164 -15.38 -13.96 12.90
C LYS A 164 -15.39 -14.91 11.71
N SER A 165 -14.86 -14.44 10.57
CA SER A 165 -14.77 -15.21 9.34
C SER A 165 -13.37 -15.07 8.79
N ARG A 166 -12.86 -16.19 8.28
CA ARG A 166 -11.62 -16.22 7.51
C ARG A 166 -11.85 -15.59 6.15
N LEU A 167 -10.77 -15.10 5.59
CA LEU A 167 -10.65 -14.79 4.18
C LEU A 167 -10.87 -16.05 3.36
N THR A 168 -11.55 -15.92 2.24
CA THR A 168 -11.59 -16.94 1.20
C THR A 168 -10.30 -16.90 0.37
N LEU A 169 -10.00 -17.96 -0.38
CA LEU A 169 -8.89 -17.96 -1.35
C LEU A 169 -8.97 -16.79 -2.33
N LYS A 170 -10.19 -16.50 -2.83
CA LYS A 170 -10.42 -15.38 -3.76
C LYS A 170 -10.19 -14.03 -3.08
N GLU A 171 -10.60 -13.85 -1.83
CA GLU A 171 -10.32 -12.63 -1.07
C GLU A 171 -8.83 -12.49 -0.75
N ALA A 172 -8.13 -13.58 -0.42
CA ALA A 172 -6.69 -13.59 -0.22
C ALA A 172 -5.93 -13.29 -1.52
N GLU A 173 -6.39 -13.84 -2.65
CA GLU A 173 -5.85 -13.52 -3.98
C GLU A 173 -6.10 -12.06 -4.32
N GLN A 174 -7.32 -11.55 -4.15
CA GLN A 174 -7.64 -10.14 -4.34
C GLN A 174 -6.89 -9.25 -3.36
N LEU A 175 -6.59 -9.71 -2.15
CA LEU A 175 -5.69 -9.01 -1.25
C LEU A 175 -4.29 -8.95 -1.84
N ILE A 176 -3.75 -10.04 -2.39
CA ILE A 176 -2.41 -10.08 -3.00
C ILE A 176 -2.35 -9.29 -4.33
N LEU A 177 -3.44 -9.25 -5.09
CA LEU A 177 -3.58 -8.53 -6.36
C LEU A 177 -3.85 -7.04 -6.14
N ASN A 178 -4.71 -6.68 -5.19
CA ASN A 178 -4.86 -5.29 -4.76
C ASN A 178 -3.62 -4.85 -4.02
N SER A 179 -2.98 -5.79 -3.32
CA SER A 179 -1.66 -5.56 -2.84
C SER A 179 -0.62 -5.70 -3.91
N GLU A 180 -0.89 -5.87 -5.21
CA GLU A 180 0.07 -5.81 -6.33
C GLU A 180 -0.59 -5.81 -7.75
N PRO A 181 -1.16 -4.72 -8.29
CA PRO A 181 -1.91 -4.80 -9.56
C PRO A 181 -1.02 -4.90 -10.82
N SER A 182 -0.53 -6.09 -11.17
CA SER A 182 0.26 -6.35 -12.40
C SER A 182 -0.52 -7.22 -13.40
N PRO A 183 -0.58 -6.86 -14.70
CA PRO A 183 -1.29 -7.66 -15.70
C PRO A 183 -0.65 -9.04 -15.92
N ASP A 184 0.66 -9.18 -15.67
CA ASP A 184 1.42 -10.42 -15.94
C ASP A 184 1.68 -11.29 -14.70
N LYS A 185 0.97 -11.05 -13.58
CA LYS A 185 1.18 -11.80 -12.34
C LYS A 185 0.48 -13.15 -12.40
N GLU A 186 1.21 -14.22 -12.05
CA GLU A 186 0.62 -15.53 -11.77
C GLU A 186 0.66 -15.78 -10.25
N ILE A 187 -0.49 -16.13 -9.68
CA ILE A 187 -0.63 -16.48 -8.27
C ILE A 187 -1.11 -17.91 -8.19
N LYS A 188 -0.35 -18.76 -7.49
CA LYS A 188 -0.83 -20.08 -7.09
C LYS A 188 -1.01 -20.09 -5.58
N MET A 189 -2.28 -20.11 -5.18
CA MET A 189 -2.66 -20.13 -3.76
C MET A 189 -2.82 -21.56 -3.28
N SER A 190 -2.36 -21.79 -2.06
CA SER A 190 -2.58 -23.03 -1.32
C SER A 190 -2.92 -22.68 0.13
N TYR A 191 -3.93 -23.35 0.67
CA TYR A 191 -4.28 -23.27 2.08
C TYR A 191 -3.53 -24.33 2.85
N TYR A 192 -2.92 -23.94 3.97
CA TYR A 192 -2.21 -24.84 4.86
C TYR A 192 -2.85 -24.76 6.24
N GLU A 193 -3.49 -25.86 6.62
CA GLU A 193 -4.05 -26.07 7.95
C GLU A 193 -2.94 -26.63 8.85
N GLY A 194 -2.61 -25.90 9.91
CA GLY A 194 -1.49 -26.21 10.81
C GLY A 194 -1.64 -25.45 12.13
N GLU A 195 -0.60 -25.41 12.97
CA GLU A 195 -0.68 -24.69 14.27
C GLU A 195 -1.07 -23.19 14.12
N ARG A 196 -0.79 -22.62 12.95
CA ARG A 196 -1.33 -21.33 12.50
C ARG A 196 -1.83 -21.51 11.07
N ASP A 197 -3.15 -21.57 10.91
CA ASP A 197 -3.78 -21.61 9.60
C ASP A 197 -3.30 -20.44 8.75
N VAL A 198 -2.80 -20.72 7.55
CA VAL A 198 -2.25 -19.71 6.64
C VAL A 198 -2.57 -20.02 5.19
N TYR A 199 -2.75 -18.96 4.40
CA TYR A 199 -2.65 -19.08 2.95
C TYR A 199 -1.21 -18.84 2.54
N ARG A 200 -0.61 -19.79 1.83
CA ARG A 200 0.69 -19.58 1.19
C ARG A 200 0.48 -19.44 -0.31
N ALA A 201 0.90 -18.29 -0.81
CA ALA A 201 0.87 -17.92 -2.21
C ALA A 201 2.25 -18.09 -2.81
N LYS A 202 2.36 -18.83 -3.91
CA LYS A 202 3.50 -18.73 -4.81
C LYS A 202 3.21 -17.61 -5.80
N VAL A 203 4.03 -16.57 -5.78
CA VAL A 203 3.83 -15.38 -6.62
C VAL A 203 4.97 -15.23 -7.60
N GLY A 204 4.65 -15.04 -8.89
CA GLY A 204 5.64 -14.84 -9.95
C GLY A 204 5.08 -14.05 -11.13
N PHE A 205 5.92 -13.84 -12.15
CA PHE A 205 5.53 -13.26 -13.43
C PHE A 205 5.39 -14.36 -14.48
N LYS A 206 4.41 -14.20 -15.36
CA LYS A 206 4.16 -15.10 -16.47
C LYS A 206 5.39 -15.13 -17.39
N GLY A 207 5.99 -16.31 -17.57
CA GLY A 207 7.03 -16.55 -18.58
C GLY A 207 8.49 -16.25 -18.17
N THR A 208 8.79 -15.88 -16.93
CA THR A 208 10.18 -15.66 -16.48
C THR A 208 10.72 -16.79 -15.59
N PRO A 209 11.91 -17.35 -15.88
CA PRO A 209 12.63 -18.22 -14.95
C PRO A 209 13.42 -17.36 -13.94
N TYR A 210 13.09 -17.51 -12.65
CA TYR A 210 13.83 -17.19 -11.41
C TYR A 210 12.97 -16.48 -10.34
N GLY A 211 13.05 -16.99 -9.09
CA GLY A 211 12.70 -16.28 -7.85
C GLY A 211 11.24 -16.35 -7.38
N TYR A 212 10.70 -17.54 -7.11
CA TYR A 212 9.40 -17.66 -6.45
C TYR A 212 9.55 -17.30 -4.96
N TYR A 213 8.90 -16.24 -4.50
CA TYR A 213 8.74 -15.99 -3.08
C TYR A 213 7.36 -16.47 -2.63
N PHE A 214 7.33 -17.02 -1.41
CA PHE A 214 6.09 -17.39 -0.78
C PHE A 214 5.55 -16.18 -0.01
N LEU A 215 4.29 -15.83 -0.23
CA LEU A 215 3.56 -14.94 0.67
C LEU A 215 2.71 -15.77 1.60
N ILE A 216 2.84 -15.56 2.89
CA ILE A 216 2.00 -16.11 3.94
C ILE A 216 0.96 -15.05 4.27
N VAL A 217 -0.31 -15.34 4.02
CA VAL A 217 -1.45 -14.49 4.39
C VAL A 217 -2.17 -15.13 5.56
N ASP A 218 -2.26 -14.39 6.66
CA ASP A 218 -3.09 -14.76 7.80
C ASP A 218 -4.57 -14.73 7.38
N PRO A 219 -5.30 -15.85 7.47
CA PRO A 219 -6.66 -15.98 6.98
C PRO A 219 -7.63 -15.16 7.82
N ASP A 220 -7.32 -14.85 9.06
CA ASP A 220 -8.21 -14.09 9.93
C ASP A 220 -8.08 -12.60 9.61
N ASN A 221 -6.86 -12.08 9.55
CA ASN A 221 -6.63 -10.63 9.51
C ASN A 221 -6.03 -10.09 8.20
N GLY A 222 -5.67 -10.95 7.26
CA GLY A 222 -5.08 -10.55 5.97
C GLY A 222 -3.65 -10.02 6.07
N ALA A 223 -2.99 -10.15 7.21
CA ALA A 223 -1.58 -9.79 7.36
C ALA A 223 -0.74 -10.68 6.45
N MET A 224 0.09 -10.03 5.65
CA MET A 224 0.97 -10.72 4.70
C MET A 224 2.41 -10.66 5.18
N LYS A 225 3.11 -11.78 5.10
CA LYS A 225 4.55 -11.89 5.35
C LYS A 225 5.19 -12.64 4.20
N THR A 226 6.42 -12.32 3.88
CA THR A 226 7.24 -13.17 3.01
C THR A 226 7.85 -14.27 3.86
N ASP A 227 7.86 -15.48 3.33
CA ASP A 227 8.73 -16.55 3.81
C ASP A 227 10.20 -16.26 3.45
#